data_AF-A0A4S0I485-F1
#
_entry.id   AF-A0A4S0I485-F1
#
_cell.length_a   1.000
_cell.length_b   1.000
_cell.length_c   1.000
_cell.angle_alpha   90.00
_cell.angle_beta   90.00
_cell.angle_gamma   90.00
#
_symmetry.space_group_name_H-M   'P 1'
#
loop_
_entity.id
_entity.type
_entity.pdbx_description
1 polymer ?
#
loop_
_entity_poly.entity_id
_entity_poly.type
_entity_poly.pdbx_seq_one_letter_code
_entity_poly.pdbx_strand_id
1 'polypeptide(L)'
;FDQHPGEVCAVVLEPRLQCAGGMRMHDPVYLQRVRELCDAHGAFMIADEIATGFGRTGTLFACEQAGVMPDLMCLSKGLTGGFLPLAAVLATQA
;
A
#
# COMPACT_ATOMS: atom_id res chain seq x y z
N PHE A 1 12.52 12.15 3.75
CA PHE A 1 12.58 12.54 5.17
C PHE A 1 13.69 13.57 5.41
N ASP A 2 14.93 13.35 4.97
CA ASP A 2 16.05 14.31 5.18
C ASP A 2 15.80 15.74 4.68
N GLN A 3 15.15 15.89 3.51
CA GLN A 3 14.83 17.21 2.94
C GLN A 3 13.63 17.90 3.62
N HIS A 4 12.79 17.14 4.32
CA HIS A 4 11.54 17.59 4.93
C HIS A 4 11.36 16.96 6.33
N PRO A 5 12.30 17.20 7.27
CA PRO A 5 12.32 16.51 8.56
C PRO A 5 11.13 16.96 9.41
N GLY A 6 10.31 16.01 9.86
CA GLY A 6 9.13 16.29 10.70
C GLY A 6 7.92 16.86 9.96
N GLU A 7 8.01 17.09 8.64
CA GLU A 7 6.90 17.62 7.84
C GLU A 7 6.10 16.53 7.11
N VAL A 8 6.70 15.35 6.91
CA VAL A 8 6.07 14.24 6.18
C VAL A 8 5.24 13.39 7.13
N CYS A 9 3.91 13.42 6.99
CA CYS A 9 3.00 12.64 7.82
C CYS A 9 2.74 11.22 7.28
N ALA A 10 2.90 10.99 5.97
CA ALA A 10 2.64 9.68 5.36
C ALA A 10 3.37 9.47 4.03
N VAL A 11 3.55 8.20 3.66
CA VAL A 11 3.93 7.74 2.33
C VAL A 11 2.78 6.91 1.75
N VAL A 12 2.34 7.23 0.52
CA VAL A 12 1.26 6.53 -0.19
C VAL A 12 1.82 5.86 -1.44
N LEU A 13 1.52 4.58 -1.66
CA LEU A 13 2.01 3.83 -2.83
C LEU A 13 1.14 2.63 -3.19
N GLU A 14 1.15 2.23 -4.47
CA GLU A 14 0.59 0.95 -4.95
C GLU A 14 1.61 -0.18 -4.71
N PRO A 15 1.33 -1.20 -3.87
CA PRO A 15 2.31 -2.22 -3.53
C PRO A 15 2.52 -3.22 -4.67
N ARG A 16 3.78 -3.61 -4.91
CA ARG A 16 4.25 -4.53 -5.96
C ARG A 16 4.12 -4.01 -7.39
N LEU A 17 2.98 -3.42 -7.74
CA LEU A 17 2.60 -3.05 -9.12
C LEU A 17 1.93 -1.68 -9.16
N GLN A 18 2.54 -0.73 -9.87
CA GLN A 18 1.89 0.53 -10.22
C GLN A 18 1.05 0.33 -11.48
N CYS A 19 -0.26 0.19 -11.33
CA CYS A 19 -1.13 -0.27 -12.40
C CYS A 19 -1.34 0.82 -13.46
N ALA A 20 -2.00 1.92 -13.06
CA ALA A 20 -2.35 3.01 -13.97
C ALA A 20 -1.11 3.79 -14.44
N GLY A 21 -0.02 3.74 -13.67
CA GLY A 21 1.25 4.34 -14.03
C GLY A 21 1.99 3.66 -15.19
N GLY A 22 1.51 2.51 -15.67
CA GLY A 22 2.12 1.77 -16.78
C GLY A 22 2.56 0.35 -16.42
N MET A 23 1.82 -0.32 -15.54
CA MET A 23 2.08 -1.69 -15.09
C MET A 23 3.53 -1.91 -14.60
N ARG A 24 4.06 -0.96 -13.82
CA ARG A 24 5.44 -1.03 -13.34
C ARG A 24 5.53 -1.88 -12.08
N MET A 25 6.14 -3.06 -12.24
CA MET A 25 6.50 -3.91 -11.12
C MET A 25 7.76 -3.37 -10.43
N HIS A 26 7.80 -3.46 -9.11
CA HIS A 26 9.03 -3.28 -8.33
C HIS A 26 9.34 -4.55 -7.54
N ASP A 27 10.37 -4.54 -6.68
CA ASP A 27 10.75 -5.68 -5.83
C ASP A 27 10.11 -5.57 -4.42
N PRO A 28 9.74 -6.67 -3.74
CA PRO A 28 9.13 -6.59 -2.40
C PRO A 28 10.02 -5.88 -1.38
N VAL A 29 11.35 -5.93 -1.54
CA VAL A 29 12.31 -5.25 -0.67
C VAL A 29 12.07 -3.73 -0.65
N TYR A 30 11.57 -3.14 -1.73
CA TYR A 30 11.22 -1.72 -1.75
C TYR A 30 10.16 -1.38 -0.68
N LEU A 31 9.14 -2.24 -0.53
CA LEU A 31 8.09 -2.05 0.47
C LEU A 31 8.62 -2.19 1.89
N GLN A 32 9.55 -3.13 2.12
CA GLN A 32 10.22 -3.29 3.40
C GLN A 32 11.00 -2.03 3.79
N ARG A 33 11.76 -1.47 2.84
CA ARG A 33 12.51 -0.22 3.06
C ARG A 33 11.61 0.98 3.31
N VAL A 34 10.49 1.09 2.60
CA VAL A 34 9.51 2.16 2.87
C VAL A 34 8.94 2.02 4.29
N ARG A 35 8.57 0.80 4.71
CA ARG A 35 8.08 0.54 6.06
C ARG A 35 9.10 0.95 7.12
N GLU A 36 10.35 0.51 6.98
CA GLU A 36 11.45 0.87 7.89
C GLU A 36 11.63 2.39 8.00
N LEU A 37 11.54 3.11 6.88
CA LEU A 37 11.66 4.57 6.85
C LEU A 37 10.46 5.24 7.52
N CYS A 38 9.24 4.79 7.24
CA CYS A 38 8.03 5.28 7.88
C CYS A 38 8.12 5.12 9.41
N ASP A 39 8.59 3.96 9.89
CA ASP A 39 8.77 3.68 11.32
C ASP A 39 9.83 4.58 11.95
N ALA A 40 10.98 4.75 11.28
CA ALA A 40 12.08 5.57 11.77
C ALA A 40 11.71 7.07 11.89
N HIS A 41 10.76 7.54 11.08
CA HIS A 41 10.37 8.95 11.02
C HIS A 41 8.99 9.25 11.61
N GLY A 42 8.30 8.25 12.15
CA GLY A 42 6.95 8.41 12.70
C GLY A 42 5.91 8.81 11.65
N ALA A 43 6.12 8.42 10.39
CA ALA A 43 5.20 8.68 9.29
C ALA A 43 4.34 7.44 9.02
N PHE A 44 3.11 7.63 8.59
CA PHE A 44 2.24 6.52 8.20
C PHE A 44 2.64 5.93 6.84
N MET A 45 2.46 4.63 6.67
CA MET A 45 2.51 3.95 5.39
C MET A 45 1.09 3.62 4.93
N ILE A 46 0.70 4.13 3.76
CA ILE A 46 -0.59 3.86 3.14
C ILE A 46 -0.38 2.99 1.91
N ALA A 47 -0.94 1.79 1.93
CA ALA A 47 -0.95 0.89 0.78
C ALA A 47 -2.23 1.10 -0.05
N ASP A 48 -2.08 1.54 -1.30
CA ASP A 48 -3.17 1.57 -2.27
C ASP A 48 -3.32 0.19 -2.93
N GLU A 49 -4.09 -0.68 -2.30
CA GLU A 49 -4.41 -2.03 -2.78
C GLU A 49 -5.68 -2.04 -3.64
N ILE A 50 -6.16 -0.88 -4.12
CA ILE A 50 -7.38 -0.82 -4.93
C ILE A 50 -7.24 -1.68 -6.19
N ALA A 51 -6.08 -1.63 -6.87
CA ALA A 51 -5.84 -2.41 -8.08
C ALA A 51 -5.23 -3.78 -7.79
N THR A 52 -4.37 -3.88 -6.77
CA THR A 52 -3.53 -5.04 -6.50
C THR A 52 -4.13 -6.05 -5.51
N GLY A 53 -5.13 -5.63 -4.74
CA GLY A 53 -5.82 -6.48 -3.78
C GLY A 53 -6.73 -7.53 -4.43
N PHE A 54 -7.28 -8.40 -3.59
CA PHE A 54 -8.18 -9.50 -3.97
C PHE A 54 -7.58 -10.45 -5.02
N GLY A 55 -6.32 -10.85 -4.83
CA GLY A 55 -5.70 -11.90 -5.65
C GLY A 55 -5.04 -11.43 -6.94
N ARG A 56 -5.08 -10.14 -7.28
CA ARG A 56 -4.56 -9.64 -8.57
C ARG A 56 -3.09 -9.98 -8.81
N THR A 57 -2.29 -10.01 -7.74
CA THR A 57 -0.84 -10.21 -7.79
C THR A 57 -0.40 -11.61 -7.35
N GLY A 58 -1.34 -12.53 -7.08
CA GLY A 58 -1.09 -13.92 -6.67
C GLY A 58 -1.27 -14.19 -5.17
N THR A 59 -1.12 -13.17 -4.32
CA THR A 59 -1.50 -13.18 -2.89
C THR A 59 -2.82 -12.44 -2.69
N LEU A 60 -3.47 -12.57 -1.53
CA LEU A 60 -4.74 -11.88 -1.30
C LEU A 60 -4.55 -10.37 -1.37
N PHE A 61 -3.50 -9.87 -0.71
CA PHE A 61 -2.99 -8.51 -0.84
C PHE A 61 -1.52 -8.51 -1.26
N ALA A 62 -1.09 -7.53 -2.03
CA ALA A 62 0.28 -7.46 -2.55
C ALA A 62 1.31 -7.20 -1.43
N CYS A 63 0.93 -6.50 -0.36
CA CYS A 63 1.75 -6.30 0.84
C CYS A 63 2.23 -7.61 1.50
N GLU A 64 1.46 -8.70 1.37
CA GLU A 64 1.82 -10.03 1.91
C GLU A 64 3.14 -10.54 1.31
N GLN A 65 3.42 -10.22 0.05
CA GLN A 65 4.64 -10.67 -0.64
C GLN A 65 5.91 -10.02 -0.07
N ALA A 66 5.76 -8.89 0.62
CA ALA A 66 6.86 -8.20 1.30
C ALA A 66 6.90 -8.49 2.81
N GLY A 67 5.87 -9.17 3.36
CA GLY A 67 5.73 -9.34 4.81
C GLY A 67 5.55 -8.02 5.56
N VAL A 68 4.98 -7.00 4.91
CA VAL A 68 4.80 -5.65 5.46
C VAL A 68 3.34 -5.39 5.78
N MET A 69 3.08 -4.76 6.92
CA MET A 69 1.76 -4.26 7.30
C MET A 69 1.73 -2.72 7.17
N PRO A 70 0.85 -2.16 6.32
CA PRO A 70 0.65 -0.72 6.25
C PRO A 70 -0.21 -0.23 7.43
N ASP A 71 -0.09 1.05 7.77
CA ASP A 71 -0.95 1.68 8.79
C ASP A 71 -2.37 1.90 8.27
N LEU A 72 -2.47 2.22 6.97
CA LEU A 72 -3.73 2.41 6.25
C LEU A 72 -3.72 1.61 4.94
N MET A 73 -4.86 1.02 4.57
CA MET A 73 -5.00 0.28 3.31
C MET A 73 -6.27 0.70 2.56
N CYS A 74 -6.12 1.13 1.32
CA CYS A 74 -7.24 1.50 0.44
C CYS A 74 -7.69 0.29 -0.38
N LEU A 75 -8.99 0.00 -0.38
CA LEU A 75 -9.60 -1.13 -1.09
C LEU A 75 -10.79 -0.68 -1.95
N SER A 76 -10.93 -1.26 -3.14
CA SER A 76 -12.09 -1.13 -4.02
C SER A 76 -11.99 -2.21 -5.12
N LYS A 77 -12.46 -1.94 -6.35
CA LYS A 77 -12.39 -2.82 -7.54
C LYS A 77 -12.71 -4.30 -7.25
N GLY A 78 -11.69 -5.11 -6.99
CA GLY A 78 -11.81 -6.53 -6.69
C GLY A 78 -12.71 -6.83 -5.48
N LEU A 79 -12.88 -5.86 -4.58
CA LEU A 79 -13.71 -5.95 -3.36
C LEU A 79 -15.14 -6.46 -3.64
N THR A 80 -15.76 -5.97 -4.72
CA THR A 80 -17.12 -6.39 -5.10
C THR A 80 -17.14 -7.22 -6.37
N GLY A 81 -15.97 -7.59 -6.91
CA GLY A 81 -15.86 -8.22 -8.22
C GLY A 81 -16.47 -7.38 -9.36
N GLY A 82 -16.64 -6.07 -9.17
CA GLY A 82 -17.28 -5.19 -10.15
C GLY A 82 -18.82 -5.22 -10.15
N PHE A 83 -19.47 -5.89 -9.20
CA PHE A 83 -20.93 -5.98 -9.14
C PHE A 83 -21.61 -4.68 -8.65
N LEU A 84 -20.99 -4.00 -7.68
CA LEU A 84 -21.51 -2.77 -7.09
C LEU A 84 -20.36 -1.81 -6.75
N PRO A 85 -20.59 -0.48 -6.77
CA PRO A 85 -19.59 0.48 -6.36
C PRO A 85 -19.38 0.41 -4.84
N LEU A 86 -18.14 0.11 -4.44
CA LEU A 86 -17.74 0.10 -3.03
C LEU A 86 -16.26 0.42 -2.91
N ALA A 87 -15.91 1.16 -1.86
CA ALA A 87 -14.55 1.36 -1.42
C ALA A 87 -14.50 1.30 0.12
N ALA A 88 -13.35 0.92 0.65
CA ALA A 88 -13.08 0.89 2.09
C ALA A 88 -11.65 1.35 2.36
N VAL A 89 -11.44 1.98 3.52
CA VAL A 89 -10.12 2.27 4.05
C VAL A 89 -10.01 1.53 5.37
N LEU A 90 -9.04 0.61 5.47
CA LEU A 90 -8.70 -0.08 6.70
C LEU A 90 -7.63 0.72 7.43
N ALA A 91 -7.66 0.70 8.76
CA ALA A 91 -6.68 1.35 9.62
C ALA A 91 -6.29 0.44 10.77
N THR A 92 -5.04 0.53 11.23
CA THR A 92 -4.62 -0.07 12.50
C THR A 92 -5.31 0.59 13.69
N GLN A 93 -5.35 -0.10 14.83
CA GLN A 93 -5.86 0.48 16.08
C GLN A 93 -4.93 1.58 16.60
N ALA A 94 -5.50 2.48 17.42
CA ALA A 94 -4.76 3.54 18.11
C ALA A 94 -4.12 3.04 19.41
#